data_AF-A0A3D3SDU3-F1
#
_entry.id   AF-A0A3D3SDU3-F1
#
_cell.length_a   1.000
_cell.length_b   1.000
_cell.length_c   1.000
_cell.angle_alpha   90.00
_cell.angle_beta   90.00
_cell.angle_gamma   90.00
#
_symmetry.space_group_name_H-M   'P 1'
#
loop_
_entity.id
_entity.type
_entity.pdbx_description
1 polymer ?
#
loop_
_entity_poly.entity_id
_entity_poly.type
_entity_poly.pdbx_seq_one_letter_code
_entity_poly.pdbx_strand_id
1 'polypeptide(L)'
;QGSSELNISIVTSARNRAKALNVIHDSFFLAGMRTVNLFLVGTGLIGSTLLAQIADQREKLLREHSIRINLVGLANSRKMLIDPNGIDAAGWERPLMEGRKADFPAFIEAIKA
;
A
#
# COMPACT_ATOMS: atom_id res chain seq x y z
N GLN A 1 -5.39 -16.47 -35.13
CA GLN A 1 -4.12 -17.11 -34.73
C GLN A 1 -3.48 -16.15 -33.72
N GLY A 2 -3.77 -16.19 -32.43
CA GLY A 2 -3.82 -17.34 -31.51
C GLY A 2 -2.76 -17.04 -30.45
N SER A 3 -3.12 -16.24 -29.44
CA SER A 3 -2.22 -15.74 -28.40
C SER A 3 -1.62 -16.89 -27.60
N SER A 4 -0.31 -16.83 -27.32
CA SER A 4 0.47 -17.88 -26.69
C SER A 4 0.03 -18.16 -25.24
N GLU A 5 -0.83 -19.15 -25.03
CA GLU A 5 -1.11 -19.68 -23.69
C GLU A 5 0.10 -20.47 -23.16
N LEU A 6 0.66 -20.03 -22.03
CA LEU A 6 1.73 -20.76 -21.34
C LEU A 6 1.11 -21.70 -20.31
N ASN A 7 1.32 -23.01 -20.47
CA ASN A 7 0.81 -24.03 -19.56
C ASN A 7 1.93 -24.58 -18.67
N ILE A 8 1.71 -24.63 -17.36
CA ILE A 8 2.61 -25.27 -16.38
C ILE A 8 1.89 -26.49 -15.80
N SER A 9 2.49 -27.67 -15.96
CA SER A 9 1.99 -28.94 -15.40
C SER A 9 2.97 -29.48 -14.37
N ILE A 10 2.48 -29.94 -13.21
CA ILE A 10 3.31 -30.49 -12.13
C ILE A 10 2.68 -31.77 -11.55
N VAL A 11 3.52 -32.74 -11.18
CA VAL A 11 3.09 -33.98 -10.53
C VAL A 11 3.45 -33.93 -9.05
N THR A 12 2.47 -34.18 -8.19
CA THR A 12 2.64 -34.21 -6.73
C THR A 12 1.84 -35.36 -6.11
N SER A 13 2.21 -35.78 -4.90
CA SER A 13 1.47 -36.79 -4.16
C SER A 13 0.04 -36.31 -3.87
N ALA A 14 -0.95 -37.19 -4.02
CA ALA A 14 -2.36 -36.90 -3.79
C ALA A 14 -2.62 -36.36 -2.36
N ARG A 15 -1.85 -36.82 -1.36
CA ARG A 15 -1.93 -36.35 0.03
C ARG A 15 -1.57 -34.87 0.18
N ASN A 16 -0.76 -34.32 -0.73
CA ASN A 16 -0.26 -32.95 -0.68
C ASN A 16 -1.08 -31.99 -1.55
N ARG A 17 -2.22 -32.41 -2.12
CA ARG A 17 -3.02 -31.60 -3.07
C ARG A 17 -3.38 -30.21 -2.52
N ALA A 18 -3.91 -30.13 -1.29
CA ALA A 18 -4.27 -28.86 -0.67
C ALA A 18 -3.05 -27.97 -0.42
N LYS A 19 -1.94 -28.55 0.06
CA LYS A 19 -0.69 -27.82 0.31
C LYS A 19 -0.05 -27.31 -0.99
N ALA A 20 -0.06 -28.12 -2.05
CA ALA A 20 0.47 -27.73 -3.35
C ALA A 20 -0.36 -26.59 -3.97
N LEU A 21 -1.69 -26.65 -3.88
CA LEU A 21 -2.57 -25.57 -4.35
C LEU A 21 -2.32 -24.28 -3.56
N ASN A 22 -2.20 -24.36 -2.23
CA ASN A 22 -1.89 -23.20 -1.41
C ASN A 22 -0.51 -22.61 -1.74
N VAL A 23 0.52 -23.44 -1.92
CA VAL A 23 1.87 -22.95 -2.27
C VAL A 23 1.91 -22.34 -3.67
N ILE A 24 1.20 -22.90 -4.64
CA ILE A 24 1.08 -22.32 -5.99
C ILE A 24 0.31 -21.01 -5.92
N HIS A 25 -0.82 -20.98 -5.21
CA HIS A 25 -1.61 -19.77 -5.04
C HIS A 25 -0.79 -18.69 -4.31
N ASP A 26 -0.07 -19.04 -3.25
CA ASP A 26 0.80 -18.13 -2.52
C ASP A 26 1.95 -17.66 -3.42
N SER A 27 2.64 -18.56 -4.12
CA SER A 27 3.85 -18.24 -4.90
C SER A 27 3.54 -17.47 -6.18
N PHE A 28 2.36 -17.67 -6.78
CA PHE A 28 1.93 -16.96 -7.99
C PHE A 28 1.10 -15.70 -7.68
N PHE A 29 0.34 -15.66 -6.58
CA PHE A 29 -0.63 -14.58 -6.32
C PHE A 29 -0.35 -13.75 -5.04
N LEU A 30 0.40 -14.26 -4.06
CA LEU A 30 0.71 -13.54 -2.80
C LEU A 30 2.21 -13.26 -2.58
N ALA A 31 3.10 -13.95 -3.28
CA ALA A 31 4.54 -13.84 -3.13
C ALA A 31 5.08 -12.69 -3.99
N GLY A 32 5.10 -11.50 -3.43
CA GLY A 32 5.90 -10.40 -3.97
C GLY A 32 5.46 -9.05 -3.45
N MET A 33 4.15 -8.82 -3.35
CA MET A 33 3.63 -7.48 -3.07
C MET A 33 3.71 -7.12 -1.59
N ARG A 34 4.70 -6.30 -1.24
CA ARG A 34 4.86 -5.71 0.08
C ARG A 34 4.03 -4.44 0.17
N THR A 35 3.03 -4.45 1.04
CA THR A 35 2.27 -3.23 1.36
C THR A 35 2.98 -2.48 2.48
N VAL A 36 3.26 -1.20 2.25
CA VAL A 36 3.88 -0.29 3.22
C VAL A 36 2.84 0.73 3.62
N ASN A 37 2.37 0.65 4.87
CA ASN A 37 1.49 1.66 5.44
C ASN A 37 2.32 2.90 5.80
N LEU A 38 2.03 4.02 5.16
CA LEU A 38 2.73 5.28 5.33
C LEU A 38 1.91 6.21 6.23
N PHE A 39 2.57 6.75 7.24
CA PHE A 39 2.09 7.84 8.07
C PHE A 39 3.04 9.01 7.89
N LEU A 40 2.52 10.16 7.46
CA LEU A 40 3.34 11.34 7.18
C LEU A 40 2.95 12.50 8.09
N VAL A 41 3.92 12.96 8.88
CA VAL A 41 3.82 14.21 9.66
C VAL A 41 4.62 15.30 8.94
N GLY A 42 3.96 16.41 8.65
CA GLY A 42 4.53 17.53 7.91
C GLY A 42 4.16 17.46 6.44
N THR A 43 3.11 18.19 6.07
CA THR A 43 2.62 18.28 4.68
C THR A 43 2.99 19.61 4.02
N GLY A 44 4.12 20.20 4.44
CA GLY A 44 4.71 21.38 3.79
C GLY A 44 5.42 21.01 2.49
N LEU A 45 6.27 21.90 1.97
CA LEU A 45 6.94 21.73 0.66
C LEU A 45 7.54 20.33 0.43
N ILE A 46 8.28 19.80 1.40
CA ILE A 46 8.93 18.49 1.28
C ILE A 46 7.88 17.36 1.31
N GLY A 47 6.94 17.42 2.25
CA GLY A 47 5.90 16.41 2.39
C GLY A 47 4.96 16.35 1.17
N SER A 48 4.54 17.50 0.64
CA SER A 48 3.72 17.55 -0.58
C SER A 48 4.48 17.02 -1.79
N THR A 49 5.77 17.32 -1.90
CA THR A 49 6.63 16.80 -2.99
C THR A 49 6.78 15.29 -2.89
N LEU A 50 6.97 14.74 -1.69
CA LEU A 50 7.03 13.29 -1.47
C LEU A 50 5.69 12.62 -1.87
N LEU A 51 4.55 13.20 -1.49
CA LEU A 51 3.24 12.66 -1.85
C LEU A 51 3.01 12.66 -3.37
N ALA A 52 3.39 13.73 -4.05
CA ALA A 52 3.35 13.79 -5.51
C ALA A 52 4.24 12.71 -6.15
N GLN A 53 5.47 12.53 -5.66
CA GLN A 53 6.36 11.45 -6.12
C GLN A 53 5.77 10.07 -5.87
N ILE A 54 5.13 9.83 -4.73
CA ILE A 54 4.46 8.56 -4.42
C ILE A 54 3.31 8.31 -5.39
N ALA A 55 2.50 9.34 -5.69
CA ALA A 55 1.41 9.23 -6.65
C ALA A 55 1.96 8.89 -8.05
N ASP A 56 2.96 9.62 -8.53
CA ASP A 56 3.57 9.43 -9.85
C ASP A 56 4.29 8.08 -9.99
N GLN A 57 4.92 7.60 -8.92
CA GLN A 57 5.70 6.36 -8.92
C GLN A 57 4.88 5.14 -8.48
N ARG A 58 3.59 5.29 -8.14
CA ARG A 58 2.74 4.20 -7.62
C ARG A 58 2.82 2.95 -8.49
N GLU A 59 2.64 3.13 -9.79
CA GLU A 59 2.64 2.06 -10.79
C GLU A 59 4.01 1.41 -10.96
N LYS A 60 5.07 2.22 -10.86
CA LYS A 60 6.45 1.75 -10.94
C LYS A 60 6.82 0.90 -9.71
N LEU A 61 6.54 1.41 -8.51
CA LEU A 61 6.75 0.71 -7.26
C LEU A 61 6.01 -0.63 -7.23
N LEU A 62 4.77 -0.64 -7.72
CA LEU A 62 3.97 -1.85 -7.79
C LEU A 62 4.58 -2.89 -8.74
N ARG A 63 4.97 -2.49 -9.95
CA ARG A 63 5.42 -3.44 -10.98
C ARG A 63 6.89 -3.86 -10.83
N GLU A 64 7.78 -2.92 -10.56
CA GLU A 64 9.23 -3.15 -10.57
C GLU A 64 9.75 -3.61 -9.21
N HIS A 65 9.09 -3.17 -8.13
CA HIS A 65 9.53 -3.45 -6.76
C HIS A 65 8.54 -4.29 -5.98
N SER A 66 7.37 -4.59 -6.54
CA SER A 66 6.28 -5.24 -5.81
C SER A 66 6.00 -4.51 -4.50
N ILE A 67 6.02 -3.17 -4.52
CA ILE A 67 5.72 -2.33 -3.35
C ILE A 67 4.42 -1.59 -3.61
N ARG A 68 3.48 -1.73 -2.68
CA ARG A 68 2.29 -0.89 -2.62
C ARG A 68 2.41 0.05 -1.44
N ILE A 69 2.48 1.35 -1.68
CA ILE A 69 2.40 2.34 -0.61
C ILE A 69 0.92 2.60 -0.34
N ASN A 70 0.50 2.43 0.91
CA ASN A 70 -0.82 2.77 1.40
C ASN A 70 -0.68 3.94 2.37
N LEU A 71 -1.10 5.14 1.98
CA LEU A 71 -1.04 6.31 2.86
C LEU A 71 -2.18 6.24 3.88
N VAL A 72 -1.89 5.86 5.11
CA VAL A 72 -2.89 5.63 6.15
C VAL A 72 -3.10 6.86 7.03
N GLY A 73 -2.07 7.71 7.16
CA GLY A 73 -2.16 8.88 8.02
C GLY A 73 -1.41 10.09 7.50
N LEU A 74 -2.01 11.26 7.70
CA LEU A 74 -1.44 12.56 7.41
C LEU A 74 -1.63 13.48 8.60
N ALA A 75 -0.60 14.24 8.96
CA ALA A 75 -0.72 15.29 9.96
C ALA A 75 0.12 16.51 9.58
N ASN A 76 -0.35 17.69 9.94
CA ASN A 76 0.43 18.92 10.00
C ASN A 76 0.23 19.59 11.36
N SER A 77 0.76 20.81 11.54
CA SER A 77 0.66 21.53 12.81
C SER A 77 -0.77 21.85 13.26
N ARG A 78 -1.76 21.79 12.36
CA ARG A 78 -3.15 22.19 12.62
C ARG A 78 -4.14 21.04 12.54
N LYS A 79 -3.94 20.11 11.61
CA LYS A 79 -4.89 19.07 11.23
C LYS A 79 -4.23 17.70 11.14
N MET A 80 -5.01 16.65 11.39
CA MET A 80 -4.62 15.27 11.14
C MET A 80 -5.79 14.46 10.55
N LEU A 81 -5.44 13.45 9.77
CA LEU A 81 -6.35 12.50 9.15
C LEU A 81 -5.72 11.10 9.27
N ILE A 82 -6.52 10.13 9.68
CA ILE A 82 -6.16 8.71 9.68
C ILE A 82 -7.31 7.96 8.99
N ASP A 83 -7.00 7.21 7.95
CA ASP A 83 -7.93 6.33 7.26
C ASP A 83 -7.26 4.96 7.01
N PRO A 84 -7.66 3.90 7.72
CA PRO A 84 -7.14 2.55 7.51
C PRO A 84 -7.35 2.02 6.09
N ASN A 85 -8.34 2.55 5.35
CA ASN A 85 -8.61 2.16 3.97
C ASN A 85 -7.68 2.86 2.96
N GLY A 86 -6.88 3.82 3.42
CA GLY A 86 -5.94 4.58 2.61
C GLY A 86 -6.47 5.96 2.20
N ILE A 87 -5.53 6.86 1.98
CA ILE A 87 -5.72 8.24 1.56
C ILE A 87 -5.07 8.37 0.18
N ASP A 88 -5.75 9.01 -0.77
CA ASP A 88 -5.19 9.27 -2.09
C ASP A 88 -4.04 10.29 -2.01
N ALA A 89 -2.83 9.87 -2.36
CA ALA A 89 -1.64 10.72 -2.37
C ALA A 89 -1.69 11.83 -3.44
N ALA A 90 -2.56 11.75 -4.45
CA ALA A 90 -2.77 12.82 -5.43
C ALA A 90 -3.82 13.87 -5.00
N GLY A 91 -4.69 13.52 -4.06
CA GLY A 91 -5.86 14.32 -3.67
C GLY A 91 -6.02 14.49 -2.16
N TRP A 92 -4.90 14.58 -1.43
CA TRP A 92 -4.87 14.50 0.03
C TRP A 92 -5.19 15.81 0.75
N GLU A 93 -5.06 16.98 0.11
CA GLU A 93 -5.19 18.28 0.80
C GLU A 93 -6.59 18.48 1.36
N ARG A 94 -7.64 18.24 0.56
CA ARG A 94 -9.02 18.44 0.98
C ARG A 94 -9.41 17.51 2.14
N PRO A 95 -9.19 16.19 2.05
CA PRO A 95 -9.41 15.28 3.19
C PRO A 95 -8.67 15.72 4.46
N LEU A 96 -7.43 16.20 4.35
CA LEU A 96 -6.68 16.66 5.53
C LEU A 96 -7.27 17.94 6.14
N MET A 97 -7.75 18.88 5.32
CA MET A 97 -8.40 20.11 5.81
C MET A 97 -9.70 19.82 6.56
N GLU A 98 -10.48 18.85 6.07
CA GLU A 98 -11.70 18.34 6.68
C GLU A 98 -11.42 17.40 7.88
N GLY A 99 -10.15 17.00 8.04
CA GLY A 99 -9.67 16.19 9.13
C GLY A 99 -9.81 16.83 10.52
N ARG A 100 -9.46 16.04 11.53
CA ARG A 100 -9.54 16.42 12.94
C ARG A 100 -8.42 17.41 13.29
N LYS A 101 -8.56 18.10 14.43
CA LYS A 101 -7.46 18.92 14.99
C LYS A 101 -6.26 18.01 15.26
N ALA A 102 -5.05 18.49 14.96
CA ALA A 102 -3.84 17.72 15.19
C ALA A 102 -3.67 17.37 16.68
N ASP A 103 -3.51 16.08 16.95
CA ASP A 103 -3.17 15.49 18.25
C ASP A 103 -2.08 14.45 17.99
N PHE A 104 -0.82 14.85 18.18
CA PHE A 104 0.33 14.00 17.87
C PHE A 104 0.44 12.77 18.79
N PRO A 105 0.17 12.85 20.10
CA PRO A 105 0.04 11.67 20.94
C PRO A 105 -0.96 10.66 20.36
N ALA A 106 -2.18 11.09 20.03
CA ALA A 106 -3.18 10.20 19.44
C ALA A 106 -2.76 9.66 18.07
N PHE A 107 -2.07 10.46 17.26
CA PHE A 107 -1.55 10.05 15.95
C PHE A 107 -0.47 8.97 16.09
N ILE A 108 0.44 9.09 17.06
CA ILE A 108 1.49 8.09 17.32
C ILE A 108 0.88 6.78 17.81
N GLU A 109 -0.15 6.83 18.65
CA GLU A 109 -0.86 5.62 19.08
C GLU A 109 -1.51 4.89 17.90
N ALA A 110 -2.05 5.63 16.93
CA ALA A 110 -2.60 5.03 15.71
C ALA A 110 -1.54 4.37 14.79
N ILE A 111 -0.26 4.72 14.90
CA ILE A 111 0.83 4.07 14.15
C ILE A 111 1.14 2.68 14.72
N LYS A 112 0.90 2.48 16.02
CA LYS A 112 1.22 1.23 16.75
C LYS A 112 0.12 0.17 16.68
N ALA A 113 -1.09 0.56 16.26
CA ALA A 113 -2.26 -0.30 16.15
C ALA A 113 -2.21 -1.17 14.89
#